data_AF-A0A5N7SA75-F1
#
_entry.id   AF-A0A5N7SA75-F1
#
_cell.length_a   1.000
_cell.length_b   1.000
_cell.length_c   1.000
_cell.angle_alpha   90.00
_cell.angle_beta   90.00
_cell.angle_gamma   90.00
#
_symmetry.space_group_name_H-M   'P 1'
#
loop_
_entity.id
_entity.type
_entity.pdbx_description
1 polymer ?
#
loop_
_entity_poly.entity_id
_entity_poly.type
_entity_poly.pdbx_seq_one_letter_code
_entity_poly.pdbx_strand_id
1 'polypeptide(L)'
;MAKVIALTSFEHHGSRTRGAEFDVSIQHADLLVKRGLVKLAGEAAAAGGGPAAPNGAAGDGSQLVRQKAADAIAAIAAVTDLALLDAALKAETAKGEKARATVIEAIETAIKAATPAQA
;
A
#
# COMPACT_ATOMS: atom_id res chain seq x y z
N MET A 1 -3.91 -12.41 -20.92
CA MET A 1 -4.52 -13.18 -19.82
C MET A 1 -3.50 -13.19 -18.67
N ALA A 2 -3.94 -13.08 -17.42
CA ALA A 2 -3.09 -13.13 -16.23
C ALA A 2 -3.35 -14.44 -15.49
N LYS A 3 -2.26 -15.09 -15.09
CA LYS A 3 -2.29 -16.29 -14.28
C LYS A 3 -2.42 -15.90 -12.81
N VAL A 4 -3.42 -16.44 -12.13
CA VAL A 4 -3.72 -16.16 -10.73
C VAL A 4 -3.80 -17.46 -9.92
N ILE A 5 -3.51 -17.37 -8.62
CA ILE A 5 -3.56 -18.46 -7.65
C ILE A 5 -4.64 -18.14 -6.63
N ALA A 6 -5.61 -19.03 -6.44
CA ALA A 6 -6.66 -18.87 -5.42
C ALA A 6 -6.07 -18.86 -3.99
N LEU A 7 -6.42 -17.87 -3.18
CA LEU A 7 -6.04 -17.77 -1.77
C LEU A 7 -7.05 -18.47 -0.85
N THR A 8 -8.31 -18.51 -1.27
CA THR A 8 -9.42 -19.14 -0.58
C THR A 8 -10.18 -20.04 -1.54
N SER A 9 -11.03 -20.92 -1.02
CA SER A 9 -11.94 -21.68 -1.87
C SER A 9 -13.13 -20.82 -2.24
N PHE A 10 -13.41 -20.63 -3.52
CA PHE A 10 -14.57 -19.86 -3.99
C PHE A 10 -15.09 -20.38 -5.32
N GLU A 11 -16.37 -20.13 -5.59
CA GLU A 11 -17.00 -20.52 -6.85
C GLU A 11 -16.69 -19.50 -7.94
N HIS A 12 -15.98 -19.96 -8.96
CA HIS A 12 -15.63 -19.18 -10.14
C HIS A 12 -15.50 -20.10 -11.34
N HIS A 13 -16.58 -20.20 -12.11
CA HIS A 13 -16.74 -21.18 -13.20
C HIS A 13 -16.39 -22.61 -12.78
N GLY A 14 -16.90 -23.01 -11.60
CA GLY A 14 -16.55 -24.25 -10.90
C GLY A 14 -15.97 -23.97 -9.51
N SER A 15 -15.79 -25.03 -8.71
CA SER A 15 -15.17 -24.90 -7.38
C SER A 15 -13.66 -24.71 -7.53
N ARG A 16 -13.16 -23.50 -7.24
CA ARG A 16 -11.72 -23.25 -7.16
C ARG A 16 -11.27 -23.48 -5.73
N THR A 17 -10.37 -24.44 -5.55
CA THR A 17 -9.78 -24.74 -4.25
C THR A 17 -8.62 -23.78 -3.98
N ARG A 18 -8.39 -23.44 -2.71
CA ARG A 18 -7.19 -22.72 -2.28
C ARG A 18 -5.91 -23.35 -2.88
N GLY A 19 -5.08 -22.51 -3.49
CA GLY A 19 -3.84 -22.89 -4.17
C GLY A 19 -4.00 -23.23 -5.65
N ALA A 20 -5.22 -23.32 -6.18
CA ALA A 20 -5.45 -23.62 -7.59
C ALA A 20 -5.02 -22.44 -8.48
N GLU A 21 -4.25 -22.75 -9.52
CA GLU A 21 -3.83 -21.81 -10.56
C GLU A 21 -4.82 -21.79 -11.72
N PHE A 22 -5.12 -20.60 -12.24
CA PHE A 22 -5.96 -20.43 -13.41
C PHE A 22 -5.72 -19.09 -14.11
N ASP A 23 -6.06 -19.05 -15.40
CA ASP A 23 -5.91 -17.88 -16.23
C ASP A 23 -7.22 -17.09 -16.32
N VAL A 24 -7.13 -15.77 -16.10
CA VAL A 24 -8.25 -14.84 -16.24
C VAL A 24 -7.83 -13.59 -17.01
N SER A 25 -8.79 -12.77 -17.44
CA SER A 25 -8.48 -11.45 -18.00
C SER A 25 -7.83 -10.53 -16.96
N ILE A 26 -6.92 -9.64 -17.39
CA ILE A 26 -6.18 -8.72 -16.49
C ILE A 26 -7.12 -7.92 -15.58
N GLN A 27 -8.21 -7.38 -16.15
CA GLN A 27 -9.22 -6.63 -15.40
C GLN A 27 -9.91 -7.47 -14.32
N HIS A 28 -10.08 -8.77 -14.58
CA HIS A 28 -10.73 -9.68 -13.65
C HIS A 28 -9.76 -10.18 -12.57
N ALA A 29 -8.48 -10.38 -12.93
CA ALA A 29 -7.42 -10.66 -11.95
C ALA A 29 -7.36 -9.53 -10.91
N ASP A 30 -7.33 -8.27 -11.35
CA ASP A 30 -7.30 -7.11 -10.46
C ASP A 30 -8.50 -7.07 -9.51
N LEU A 31 -9.71 -7.37 -9.99
CA LEU A 31 -10.90 -7.47 -9.13
C LEU A 31 -10.79 -8.59 -8.10
N LEU A 32 -10.30 -9.77 -8.49
CA LEU A 32 -10.14 -10.89 -7.56
C LEU A 32 -9.02 -10.65 -6.54
N VAL A 33 -7.95 -9.96 -6.95
CA VAL A 33 -6.85 -9.53 -6.07
C VAL A 33 -7.34 -8.48 -5.07
N LYS A 34 -8.09 -7.47 -5.54
CA LYS A 34 -8.73 -6.45 -4.68
C LYS A 34 -9.68 -7.06 -3.66
N ARG A 35 -10.32 -8.17 -4.00
CA ARG A 35 -11.21 -8.91 -3.09
C ARG A 35 -10.47 -9.91 -2.19
N GLY A 36 -9.16 -10.06 -2.33
CA GLY A 36 -8.35 -11.00 -1.56
C GLY A 36 -8.64 -12.47 -1.88
N LEU A 37 -9.24 -12.76 -3.04
CA LEU A 37 -9.61 -14.12 -3.45
C LEU A 37 -8.47 -14.83 -4.18
N VAL A 38 -7.60 -14.08 -4.86
CA VAL A 38 -6.47 -14.62 -5.63
C VAL A 38 -5.23 -13.75 -5.49
N LYS A 39 -4.06 -14.30 -5.83
CA LYS A 39 -2.78 -13.59 -6.03
C LYS A 39 -2.25 -13.83 -7.45
N LEU A 40 -1.40 -12.97 -7.99
CA LEU A 40 -0.80 -13.18 -9.31
C LEU A 40 0.30 -14.26 -9.24
N ALA A 41 0.28 -15.21 -10.18
CA ALA A 41 1.18 -16.37 -10.18
C ALA A 41 2.65 -16.04 -10.50
N GLY A 42 2.96 -14.79 -10.85
CA GLY A 42 4.32 -14.27 -11.05
C GLY A 42 4.84 -13.41 -9.90
N GLU A 43 4.02 -13.11 -8.89
CA GLU A 43 4.46 -12.38 -7.71
C GLU A 43 5.05 -13.41 -6.73
N ALA A 44 6.38 -13.56 -6.81
CA ALA A 44 7.14 -14.45 -5.98
C ALA A 44 6.79 -14.22 -4.50
N ALA A 45 6.29 -15.29 -3.90
CA ALA A 45 6.06 -15.52 -2.48
C ALA A 45 6.56 -14.43 -1.50
N ALA A 46 5.62 -13.72 -0.90
CA ALA A 46 5.67 -13.43 0.53
C ALA A 46 4.55 -14.25 1.20
N ALA A 47 4.90 -15.44 1.67
CA ALA A 47 4.06 -16.24 2.55
C ALA A 47 4.13 -15.67 3.97
N GLY A 48 2.99 -15.53 4.64
CA GLY A 48 2.95 -15.24 6.08
C GLY A 48 1.66 -14.53 6.47
N GLY A 49 0.96 -15.06 7.46
CA GLY A 49 -0.35 -14.57 7.89
C GLY A 49 -0.31 -13.32 8.77
N GLY A 50 -1.50 -12.91 9.21
CA GLY A 50 -1.66 -11.87 10.22
C GLY A 50 -1.88 -10.48 9.63
N PRO A 51 -2.51 -9.58 10.42
CA PRO A 51 -3.23 -8.42 9.92
C PRO A 51 -2.31 -7.45 9.19
N ALA A 52 -2.71 -7.13 7.95
CA ALA A 52 -2.36 -5.93 7.19
C ALA A 52 -1.09 -5.20 7.65
N ALA A 53 0.08 -5.79 7.36
CA ALA A 53 1.27 -4.98 7.17
C ALA A 53 1.11 -4.23 5.84
N PRO A 54 1.21 -2.90 5.78
CA PRO A 54 1.15 -2.15 4.55
C PRO A 54 2.47 -2.37 3.80
N ASN A 55 2.58 -3.52 3.13
CA ASN A 55 3.79 -3.88 2.42
C ASN A 55 3.78 -3.25 1.02
N GLY A 56 4.27 -2.01 0.96
CA GLY A 56 5.28 -1.60 0.00
C GLY A 56 5.04 -1.93 -1.47
N ALA A 57 3.93 -1.46 -2.05
CA ALA A 57 3.98 -1.02 -3.44
C ALA A 57 4.65 0.36 -3.45
N ALA A 58 5.85 0.44 -4.01
CA ALA A 58 6.52 1.71 -4.25
C ALA A 58 5.57 2.70 -4.95
N GLY A 59 5.49 3.94 -4.46
CA GLY A 59 5.13 5.03 -5.35
C GLY A 59 4.60 6.31 -4.72
N ASP A 60 3.69 6.24 -3.77
CA ASP A 60 2.85 7.42 -3.52
C ASP A 60 2.89 7.84 -2.05
N GLY A 61 3.72 8.84 -1.74
CA GLY A 61 3.55 9.62 -0.50
C GLY A 61 2.10 10.14 -0.32
N SER A 62 1.35 10.22 -1.42
CA SER A 62 -0.10 10.41 -1.49
C SER A 62 -0.90 9.40 -0.67
N GLN A 63 -0.48 8.13 -0.58
CA GLN A 63 -1.17 7.11 0.22
C GLN A 63 -0.98 7.33 1.72
N LEU A 64 0.22 7.72 2.16
CA LEU A 64 0.50 8.07 3.56
C LEU A 64 -0.47 9.12 4.09
N VAL A 65 -0.79 10.10 3.25
CA VAL A 65 -1.63 11.24 3.63
C VAL A 65 -3.11 11.08 3.25
N ARG A 66 -3.49 9.94 2.65
CA ARG A 66 -4.89 9.61 2.31
C ARG A 66 -5.65 9.04 3.51
N GLN A 67 -4.93 8.49 4.47
CA GLN A 67 -5.45 7.90 5.69
C GLN A 67 -6.09 8.95 6.61
N LYS A 68 -6.68 8.49 7.72
CA LYS A 68 -7.05 9.40 8.82
C LYS A 68 -5.78 10.07 9.37
N ALA A 69 -5.90 11.31 9.84
CA ALA A 69 -4.74 12.09 10.30
C ALA A 69 -3.88 11.36 11.35
N ALA A 70 -4.51 10.70 12.34
CA ALA A 70 -3.78 9.94 13.35
C ALA A 70 -3.00 8.74 12.77
N ASP A 71 -3.59 8.04 11.81
CA ASP A 71 -2.97 6.89 11.14
C ASP A 71 -1.84 7.34 10.20
N ALA A 72 -2.04 8.44 9.49
CA ALA A 72 -1.01 9.07 8.67
C ALA A 72 0.21 9.45 9.52
N ILE A 73 0.02 10.11 10.66
CA ILE A 73 1.11 10.52 11.57
C ILE A 73 1.87 9.29 12.10
N ALA A 74 1.16 8.23 12.50
CA ALA A 74 1.79 7.00 12.95
C ALA A 74 2.61 6.32 11.83
N ALA A 75 2.09 6.30 10.60
CA ALA A 75 2.79 5.76 9.45
C ALA A 75 4.01 6.60 9.06
N ILE A 76 3.89 7.93 9.09
CA ILE A 76 4.98 8.89 8.83
C ILE A 76 6.15 8.65 9.79
N ALA A 77 5.88 8.40 11.08
CA ALA A 77 6.91 8.11 12.06
C ALA A 77 7.71 6.82 11.78
N ALA A 78 7.12 5.88 11.04
CA ALA A 78 7.78 4.63 10.63
C ALA A 78 8.52 4.76 9.29
N VAL A 79 8.37 5.88 8.57
CA VAL A 79 9.02 6.12 7.28
C VAL A 79 10.35 6.82 7.48
N THR A 80 11.44 6.16 7.07
CA THR A 80 12.80 6.73 7.03
C THR A 80 13.21 7.20 5.65
N ASP A 81 12.41 6.92 4.62
CA ASP A 81 12.70 7.31 3.24
C ASP A 81 12.35 8.78 3.01
N LEU A 82 13.39 9.62 2.82
CA LEU A 82 13.23 11.06 2.62
C LEU A 82 12.45 11.40 1.34
N ALA A 83 12.60 10.61 0.28
CA ALA A 83 11.89 10.86 -0.98
C ALA A 83 10.39 10.56 -0.84
N LEU A 84 10.02 9.54 -0.06
CA LEU A 84 8.65 9.21 0.26
C LEU A 84 7.99 10.28 1.15
N LEU A 85 8.73 10.80 2.13
CA LEU A 85 8.26 11.90 2.98
C LEU A 85 8.06 13.19 2.18
N ASP A 86 8.96 13.53 1.26
CA ASP A 86 8.82 14.70 0.37
C ASP A 86 7.61 14.55 -0.57
N ALA A 87 7.42 13.36 -1.14
CA ALA A 87 6.24 13.06 -1.95
C ALA A 87 4.93 13.16 -1.13
N ALA A 88 4.96 12.77 0.14
CA ALA A 88 3.82 12.88 1.05
C ALA A 88 3.51 14.35 1.38
N LEU A 89 4.54 15.16 1.65
CA LEU A 89 4.41 16.59 1.87
C LEU A 89 3.79 17.28 0.65
N LYS A 90 4.28 16.96 -0.55
CA LYS A 90 3.77 17.50 -1.81
C LYS A 90 2.32 17.07 -2.07
N ALA A 91 1.96 15.84 -1.73
CA ALA A 91 0.59 15.35 -1.88
C ALA A 91 -0.39 15.97 -0.87
N GLU A 92 0.05 16.25 0.36
CA GLU A 92 -0.80 16.92 1.36
C GLU A 92 -0.96 18.41 1.04
N THR A 93 0.12 19.09 0.65
CA THR A 93 0.08 20.52 0.27
C THR A 93 -0.67 20.76 -1.04
N ALA A 94 -0.65 19.81 -1.99
CA ALA A 94 -1.46 19.87 -3.21
C ALA A 94 -2.97 19.90 -2.96
N LYS A 95 -3.44 19.55 -1.75
CA LYS A 95 -4.86 19.65 -1.36
C LYS A 95 -5.30 21.09 -1.04
N GLY A 96 -4.37 22.05 -0.98
CA GLY A 96 -4.67 23.46 -0.73
C GLY A 96 -5.43 23.67 0.58
N GLU A 97 -6.62 24.23 0.53
CA GLU A 97 -7.48 24.48 1.71
C GLU A 97 -7.92 23.20 2.44
N LYS A 98 -7.83 22.03 1.80
CA LYS A 98 -8.12 20.72 2.42
C LYS A 98 -6.87 20.09 3.04
N ALA A 99 -5.72 20.74 2.95
CA ALA A 99 -4.50 20.29 3.56
C ALA A 99 -4.62 20.37 5.08
N ARG A 100 -4.20 19.31 5.76
CA ARG A 100 -4.22 19.20 7.21
C ARG A 100 -2.89 19.67 7.75
N ALA A 101 -2.86 20.85 8.36
CA ALA A 101 -1.65 21.44 8.95
C ALA A 101 -0.92 20.47 9.89
N THR A 102 -1.66 19.73 10.72
CA THR A 102 -1.09 18.73 11.65
C THR A 102 -0.38 17.56 10.97
N VAL A 103 -0.82 17.18 9.76
CA VAL A 103 -0.17 16.12 8.97
C VAL A 103 1.08 16.69 8.30
N ILE A 104 1.02 17.92 7.77
CA ILE A 104 2.17 18.62 7.22
C ILE A 104 3.29 18.76 8.25
N GLU A 105 2.97 19.25 9.45
CA GLU A 105 3.96 19.41 10.53
C GLU A 105 4.60 18.07 10.95
N ALA A 106 3.81 16.99 10.95
CA ALA A 106 4.34 15.65 11.24
C ALA A 106 5.30 15.14 10.16
N ILE A 107 5.00 15.40 8.88
CA ILE A 107 5.88 15.05 7.76
C ILE A 107 7.18 15.86 7.83
N GLU A 108 7.10 17.17 8.07
CA GLU A 108 8.29 18.02 8.21
C GLU A 108 9.16 17.60 9.41
N THR A 109 8.52 17.22 10.52
CA THR A 109 9.22 16.69 11.70
C THR A 109 9.91 15.36 11.39
N ALA A 110 9.25 14.46 10.65
CA ALA A 110 9.85 13.20 10.23
C ALA A 110 11.01 13.40 9.25
N ILE A 111 10.92 14.36 8.33
CA ILE A 111 12.03 14.72 7.43
C ILE A 111 13.22 15.24 8.24
N LYS A 112 12.99 16.13 9.23
CA LYS A 112 14.05 16.61 10.14
C LYS A 112 14.65 15.49 10.98
N ALA A 113 13.86 14.52 11.42
CA ALA A 113 14.35 13.39 12.20
C ALA A 113 15.11 12.36 11.33
N ALA A 114 14.67 12.16 10.09
CA ALA A 114 15.27 11.24 9.12
C ALA A 114 16.48 11.85 8.40
N THR A 115 16.66 13.17 8.45
CA THR A 115 17.91 13.82 8.07
C THR A 115 18.82 13.78 9.29
N PRO A 116 19.77 12.84 9.40
CA PRO A 116 20.77 12.94 10.46
C PRO A 116 21.48 14.27 10.24
N ALA A 117 21.44 15.15 11.26
CA ALA A 117 22.38 16.25 11.33
C ALA A 117 23.77 15.63 11.21
N GLN A 118 24.40 15.77 10.05
CA GLN A 118 25.82 15.53 9.91
C GLN A 118 26.48 16.59 10.80
N ALA A 119 26.74 16.21 12.05
CA ALA A 119 27.58 16.90 13.00
C ALA A 119 28.85 16.06 13.21
#